data_AF-A0A2V2UM99-F1
#
_entry.id   AF-A0A2V2UM99-F1
#
_cell.length_a   1.000
_cell.length_b   1.000
_cell.length_c   1.000
_cell.angle_alpha   90.00
_cell.angle_beta   90.00
_cell.angle_gamma   90.00
#
_symmetry.space_group_name_H-M   'P 1'
#
loop_
_entity.id
_entity.type
_entity.pdbx_description
1 polymer ?
#
loop_
_entity_poly.entity_id
_entity_poly.type
_entity_poly.pdbx_seq_one_letter_code
_entity_poly.pdbx_strand_id
1 'polypeptide(L)'
;MPGNQASAVPQGDIRGRARPESEGDTDQPAATRGRVEEVRQLMCALDSRVEGDTLRGDYESVYNARWHHVMEVPGGEGTGMEVHEGKPPQPWTYKAVGRTLEKDDGVEQSGAPRLRLMVLTSGKAWPHPCRNEINVCYVNCEVDRVWQIVKGDLTELFSSRPEDHFTPHPRVLIGTPGIGKSMAAGSYLLYQLLHCDVEQLPMVAYSFGSTTYVFNKTTETVTSYIDMPMMIKAVKELSRRGMKGYIIYEALYRLDIPSPCLPPGGWGMLVVATPETTSYIHWANEKRAVRIIMNCPDESDVKAICVWKKRNQPPPQQAEYWREVKGHMDKLGPILRYIFDEGDYKYRIGRCHSFVDGTTPWEIQRYFVFGTSKLWEGNYVLEYLARIVRVRGERNGESPLNVPITDHLASKTLCKLRTLMTQAEFNLFVSRIRDCLMHANFGKCAMFAFLNVAFMAATRRKLKELRPPTRRPSHRCAPEVHSQEGPTSHYFLPSAEHIDKKTCINHRLLYIPEAENFPLVDGFFFMDSKPMTLVGLRMTTAGGHHTTASTVRQFTEYLAKYFNGWEELSRDMSWEIIYVQHADSTPLNDWQRCDVVNADNVSKKEKQKIAAFWEEKVRQYQVSVSSRDF
;
A
#
# COMPACT_ATOMS: atom_id res chain seq x y z
N MET A 1 -6.61 -37.21 -67.05
CA MET A 1 -5.43 -37.63 -67.83
C MET A 1 -4.19 -37.13 -67.08
N PRO A 2 -3.14 -37.96 -66.95
CA PRO A 2 -2.69 -38.63 -65.71
C PRO A 2 -1.36 -38.04 -65.17
N GLY A 3 -0.73 -38.48 -64.07
CA GLY A 3 -0.81 -39.75 -63.32
C GLY A 3 -0.24 -39.64 -61.89
N ASN A 4 -0.71 -40.48 -60.96
CA ASN A 4 -0.14 -41.77 -60.49
C ASN A 4 1.14 -41.63 -59.64
N GLN A 5 1.05 -41.83 -58.31
CA GLN A 5 1.31 -43.08 -57.54
C GLN A 5 2.82 -43.33 -57.33
N ALA A 6 3.38 -43.70 -56.17
CA ALA A 6 2.84 -44.38 -54.98
C ALA A 6 3.78 -44.27 -53.73
N SER A 7 3.20 -44.60 -52.56
CA SER A 7 3.77 -45.35 -51.41
C SER A 7 4.94 -44.73 -50.60
N ALA A 8 5.05 -44.80 -49.26
CA ALA A 8 4.48 -45.67 -48.23
C ALA A 8 4.52 -44.98 -46.85
N VAL A 9 3.68 -45.44 -45.92
CA VAL A 9 3.61 -45.05 -44.48
C VAL A 9 4.67 -45.84 -43.68
N PRO A 10 5.18 -45.35 -42.52
CA PRO A 10 4.58 -45.79 -41.24
C PRO A 10 4.34 -44.66 -40.23
N GLN A 11 3.26 -44.82 -39.46
CA GLN A 11 2.96 -44.08 -38.25
C GLN A 11 4.07 -44.25 -37.20
N GLY A 12 4.37 -43.17 -36.48
CA GLY A 12 5.13 -43.19 -35.23
C GLY A 12 4.66 -42.04 -34.35
N ASP A 13 3.83 -42.36 -33.36
CA ASP A 13 3.41 -41.47 -32.27
C ASP A 13 4.62 -40.93 -31.50
N ILE A 14 4.83 -39.61 -31.48
CA ILE A 14 5.59 -38.94 -30.40
C ILE A 14 4.88 -37.66 -29.98
N ARG A 15 4.30 -37.76 -28.78
CA ARG A 15 3.63 -36.72 -27.99
C ARG A 15 4.67 -35.68 -27.53
N GLY A 16 4.91 -34.65 -28.35
CA GLY A 16 5.79 -33.52 -28.01
C GLY A 16 5.03 -32.42 -27.26
N ARG A 17 5.10 -32.44 -25.93
CA ARG A 17 4.61 -31.36 -25.05
C ARG A 17 5.51 -30.13 -25.23
N ALA A 18 4.97 -29.04 -25.76
CA ALA A 18 5.67 -27.77 -25.90
C ALA A 18 6.15 -27.25 -24.52
N ARG A 19 7.45 -26.98 -24.44
CA ARG A 19 8.15 -26.28 -23.35
C ARG A 19 7.64 -24.84 -23.24
N PRO A 20 7.44 -24.27 -22.04
CA PRO A 20 7.34 -22.83 -21.87
C PRO A 20 8.75 -22.22 -21.82
N GLU A 21 9.04 -21.33 -22.76
CA GLU A 21 10.18 -20.42 -22.69
C GLU A 21 9.91 -19.40 -21.58
N SER A 22 10.71 -19.49 -20.52
CA SER A 22 10.83 -18.46 -19.50
C SER A 22 11.90 -17.47 -19.98
N GLU A 23 11.51 -16.26 -20.33
CA GLU A 23 12.45 -15.13 -20.35
C GLU A 23 12.86 -14.85 -18.90
N GLY A 24 14.02 -15.39 -18.52
CA GLY A 24 14.73 -15.06 -17.31
C GLY A 24 15.89 -14.15 -17.67
N ASP A 25 15.84 -12.90 -17.23
CA ASP A 25 17.01 -12.04 -17.17
C ASP A 25 17.46 -11.92 -15.71
N THR A 26 18.39 -12.79 -15.34
CA THR A 26 19.33 -12.59 -14.22
C THR A 26 20.51 -13.53 -14.43
N ASP A 27 21.40 -13.20 -15.37
CA ASP A 27 22.68 -13.87 -15.52
C ASP A 27 23.62 -13.45 -14.37
N GLN A 28 23.61 -14.24 -13.29
CA GLN A 28 24.71 -14.30 -12.33
C GLN A 28 25.70 -15.41 -12.72
N PRO A 29 27.03 -15.19 -12.56
CA PRO A 29 28.05 -16.09 -13.07
C PRO A 29 28.03 -17.46 -12.39
N ALA A 30 28.25 -18.53 -13.17
CA ALA A 30 28.20 -19.94 -12.76
C ALA A 30 29.02 -20.29 -11.49
N ALA A 31 30.06 -19.51 -11.20
CA ALA A 31 30.89 -19.66 -10.00
C ALA A 31 30.12 -19.44 -8.68
N THR A 32 29.11 -18.57 -8.65
CA THR A 32 28.26 -18.33 -7.47
C THR A 32 27.30 -19.50 -7.23
N ARG A 33 26.90 -20.20 -8.30
CA ARG A 33 25.98 -21.36 -8.24
C ARG A 33 26.66 -22.59 -7.62
N GLY A 34 27.92 -22.84 -7.96
CA GLY A 34 28.70 -23.97 -7.41
C GLY A 34 28.99 -23.84 -5.91
N ARG A 35 29.34 -22.63 -5.44
CA ARG A 35 29.65 -22.37 -4.03
C ARG A 35 28.42 -22.48 -3.12
N VAL A 36 27.24 -22.10 -3.63
CA VAL A 36 25.96 -22.27 -2.93
C VAL A 36 25.59 -23.75 -2.82
N GLU A 37 25.89 -24.57 -3.83
CA GLU A 37 25.62 -26.01 -3.81
C GLU A 37 26.51 -26.80 -2.83
N GLU A 38 27.78 -26.40 -2.69
CA GLU A 38 28.67 -26.98 -1.66
C GLU A 38 28.22 -26.63 -0.23
N VAL A 39 27.79 -25.39 0.01
CA VAL A 39 27.19 -24.99 1.30
C VAL A 39 25.88 -25.74 1.55
N ARG A 40 25.06 -25.99 0.51
CA ARG A 40 23.82 -26.80 0.59
C ARG A 40 24.09 -28.25 1.02
N GLN A 41 25.10 -28.89 0.44
CA GLN A 41 25.47 -30.26 0.80
C GLN A 41 26.00 -30.35 2.23
N LEU A 42 26.84 -29.40 2.66
CA LEU A 42 27.35 -29.32 4.03
C LEU A 42 26.23 -29.06 5.05
N MET A 43 25.26 -28.18 4.74
CA MET A 43 24.12 -27.92 5.63
C MET A 43 23.20 -29.13 5.83
N CYS A 44 22.98 -29.96 4.81
CA CYS A 44 22.16 -31.18 4.96
C CYS A 44 22.97 -32.42 5.43
N ALA A 45 24.30 -32.31 5.60
CA ALA A 45 25.19 -33.38 6.07
C ALA A 45 25.75 -33.20 7.50
N LEU A 46 25.49 -32.06 8.18
CA LEU A 46 26.02 -31.83 9.52
C LEU A 46 25.34 -32.72 10.57
N ASP A 47 26.13 -33.58 11.21
CA ASP A 47 25.66 -34.50 12.24
C ASP A 47 25.85 -33.90 13.64
N SER A 48 25.05 -32.88 13.96
CA SER A 48 24.98 -32.33 15.32
C SER A 48 24.04 -33.17 16.20
N ARG A 49 24.37 -33.30 17.49
CA ARG A 49 23.47 -33.85 18.50
C ARG A 49 22.26 -32.90 18.62
N VAL A 50 21.05 -33.44 18.50
CA VAL A 50 19.83 -32.63 18.62
C VAL A 50 19.55 -32.43 20.11
N GLU A 51 20.06 -31.34 20.68
CA GLU A 51 19.71 -30.86 22.01
C GLU A 51 18.84 -29.61 21.84
N GLY A 52 17.67 -29.61 22.45
CA GLY A 52 16.74 -28.48 22.41
C GLY A 52 16.21 -28.21 23.80
N ASP A 53 16.02 -26.94 24.13
CA ASP A 53 15.57 -26.53 25.46
C ASP A 53 14.05 -26.55 25.55
N THR A 54 13.52 -27.21 26.57
CA THR A 54 12.07 -27.26 26.80
C THR A 54 11.61 -26.02 27.56
N LEU A 55 10.64 -25.31 27.00
CA LEU A 55 10.16 -24.03 27.53
C LEU A 55 8.81 -24.21 28.22
N ARG A 56 8.84 -24.23 29.55
CA ARG A 56 7.66 -24.51 30.38
C ARG A 56 6.64 -23.36 30.35
N GLY A 57 5.38 -23.69 30.06
CA GLY A 57 4.27 -22.73 30.04
C GLY A 57 4.18 -21.84 28.80
N ASP A 58 5.09 -21.97 27.82
CA ASP A 58 5.02 -21.22 26.57
C ASP A 58 3.90 -21.76 25.65
N TYR A 59 3.64 -23.07 25.68
CA TYR A 59 2.52 -23.69 24.97
C TYR A 59 1.19 -23.12 25.46
N GLU A 60 0.91 -23.27 26.75
CA GLU A 60 -0.31 -22.79 27.41
C GLU A 60 -0.51 -21.28 27.22
N SER A 61 0.57 -20.50 27.25
CA SER A 61 0.49 -19.05 27.06
C SER A 61 -0.09 -18.66 25.70
N VAL A 62 0.38 -19.32 24.65
CA VAL A 62 -0.08 -19.07 23.29
C VAL A 62 -1.46 -19.67 23.07
N TYR A 63 -1.65 -20.93 23.48
CA TYR A 63 -2.92 -21.65 23.30
C TYR A 63 -4.08 -20.95 24.02
N ASN A 64 -3.87 -20.49 25.26
CA ASN A 64 -4.89 -19.82 26.07
C ASN A 64 -4.95 -18.29 25.87
N ALA A 65 -4.42 -17.77 24.75
CA ALA A 65 -4.49 -16.34 24.46
C ALA A 65 -5.95 -15.85 24.46
N ARG A 66 -6.22 -14.75 25.17
CA ARG A 66 -7.56 -14.19 25.34
C ARG A 66 -7.97 -13.37 24.13
N TRP A 67 -9.23 -13.48 23.75
CA TRP A 67 -9.82 -12.75 22.65
C TRP A 67 -10.47 -11.45 23.12
N HIS A 68 -10.29 -10.42 22.31
CA HIS A 68 -11.09 -9.20 22.34
C HIS A 68 -11.36 -8.78 20.89
N HIS A 69 -12.31 -7.88 20.70
CA HIS A 69 -12.58 -7.32 19.38
C HIS A 69 -13.05 -5.87 19.47
N VAL A 70 -12.87 -5.14 18.36
CA VAL A 70 -13.29 -3.75 18.21
C VAL A 70 -14.31 -3.67 17.07
N MET A 71 -15.49 -3.15 17.41
CA MET A 71 -16.59 -2.93 16.48
C MET A 71 -16.72 -1.44 16.19
N GLU A 72 -16.89 -1.07 14.93
CA GLU A 72 -17.32 0.27 14.55
C GLU A 72 -18.84 0.34 14.62
N VAL A 73 -19.37 1.27 15.41
CA VAL A 73 -20.81 1.43 15.68
C VAL A 73 -21.30 2.75 15.07
N PRO A 74 -22.16 2.71 14.03
CA PRO A 74 -22.71 3.92 13.43
C PRO A 74 -23.52 4.74 14.44
N GLY A 75 -23.19 6.03 14.58
CA GLY A 75 -23.88 6.95 15.49
C GLY A 75 -23.49 6.85 16.97
N GLY A 76 -22.45 6.07 17.32
CA GLY A 76 -21.94 5.98 18.69
C GLY A 76 -21.27 7.27 19.20
N GLU A 77 -21.20 7.43 20.51
CA GLU A 77 -20.49 8.54 21.16
C GLU A 77 -18.95 8.40 21.00
N GLY A 78 -18.24 9.53 20.92
CA GLY A 78 -16.77 9.54 20.88
C GLY A 78 -16.16 9.16 19.52
N THR A 79 -15.32 8.11 19.47
CA THR A 79 -14.61 7.68 18.25
C THR A 79 -15.47 6.84 17.30
N GLY A 80 -16.68 6.44 17.71
CA GLY A 80 -17.56 5.55 16.95
C GLY A 80 -17.09 4.09 16.92
N MET A 81 -16.26 3.67 17.89
CA MET A 81 -15.75 2.31 18.00
C MET A 81 -15.83 1.81 19.45
N GLU A 82 -16.26 0.56 19.62
CA GLU A 82 -16.47 -0.09 20.91
C GLU A 82 -15.57 -1.32 21.04
N VAL A 83 -15.02 -1.52 22.24
CA VAL A 83 -14.16 -2.66 22.58
C VAL A 83 -14.98 -3.68 23.36
N HIS A 84 -14.93 -4.94 22.94
CA HIS A 84 -15.64 -6.03 23.58
C HIS A 84 -14.67 -7.17 23.92
N GLU A 85 -14.97 -7.87 25.01
CA GLU A 85 -14.27 -9.11 25.40
C GLU A 85 -14.80 -10.30 24.57
N GLY A 86 -13.93 -11.26 24.31
CA GLY A 86 -14.26 -12.48 23.58
C GLY A 86 -14.11 -12.36 22.06
N LYS A 87 -14.49 -13.45 21.38
CA LYS A 87 -14.51 -13.52 19.91
C LYS A 87 -15.64 -12.65 19.36
N PRO A 88 -15.46 -12.05 18.17
CA PRO A 88 -16.54 -11.28 17.55
C PRO A 88 -17.74 -12.18 17.22
N PRO A 89 -18.96 -11.63 17.28
CA PRO A 89 -20.19 -12.39 17.00
C PRO A 89 -20.25 -12.85 15.54
N GLN A 90 -19.70 -12.06 14.62
CA GLN A 90 -19.57 -12.40 13.20
C GLN A 90 -18.14 -12.12 12.74
N PRO A 91 -17.44 -13.13 12.17
CA PRO A 91 -16.13 -12.92 11.55
C PRO A 91 -16.27 -12.23 10.19
N TRP A 92 -15.15 -11.80 9.61
CA TRP A 92 -15.16 -11.31 8.24
C TRP A 92 -15.59 -12.40 7.26
N THR A 93 -16.38 -11.99 6.27
CA THR A 93 -16.77 -12.81 5.13
C THR A 93 -15.83 -12.57 3.96
N TYR A 94 -15.56 -13.63 3.20
CA TYR A 94 -14.70 -13.55 2.03
C TYR A 94 -15.37 -14.25 0.85
N LYS A 95 -15.20 -13.65 -0.33
CA LYS A 95 -15.59 -14.24 -1.61
C LYS A 95 -14.34 -14.69 -2.36
N ALA A 96 -14.44 -15.84 -3.02
CA ALA A 96 -13.39 -16.33 -3.89
C ALA A 96 -13.40 -15.54 -5.21
N VAL A 97 -12.26 -14.96 -5.57
CA VAL A 97 -12.08 -14.23 -6.83
C VAL A 97 -10.91 -14.86 -7.59
N GLY A 98 -11.21 -15.86 -8.42
CA GLY A 98 -10.18 -16.67 -9.06
C GLY A 98 -9.45 -17.55 -8.03
N ARG A 99 -8.14 -17.36 -7.85
CA ARG A 99 -7.34 -18.09 -6.84
C ARG A 99 -7.07 -17.29 -5.56
N THR A 100 -7.73 -16.14 -5.41
CA THR A 100 -7.54 -15.21 -4.30
C THR A 100 -8.82 -15.07 -3.49
N LEU A 101 -8.69 -14.49 -2.29
CA LEU A 101 -9.83 -14.11 -1.46
C LEU A 101 -9.94 -12.59 -1.43
N GLU A 102 -11.16 -12.09 -1.47
CA GLU A 102 -11.50 -10.69 -1.24
C GLU A 102 -12.53 -10.60 -0.12
N LYS A 103 -12.41 -9.57 0.71
CA LYS A 103 -13.39 -9.27 1.74
C LYS A 103 -14.74 -9.02 1.06
N ASP A 104 -15.79 -9.66 1.56
CA ASP A 104 -17.13 -9.54 1.02
C ASP A 104 -17.92 -8.46 1.77
N ASP A 105 -17.67 -7.20 1.42
CA ASP A 105 -18.32 -6.04 2.01
C ASP A 105 -19.77 -5.82 1.51
N GLY A 106 -20.24 -6.62 0.54
CA GLY A 106 -21.54 -6.44 -0.10
C GLY A 106 -22.73 -6.96 0.72
N VAL A 107 -22.47 -7.72 1.79
CA VAL A 107 -23.50 -8.38 2.62
C VAL A 107 -23.86 -7.54 3.86
N GLU A 108 -23.03 -6.55 4.24
CA GLU A 108 -23.27 -5.74 5.43
C GLU A 108 -24.31 -4.64 5.17
N GLN A 109 -25.44 -4.70 5.88
CA GLN A 109 -26.46 -3.65 5.85
C GLN A 109 -25.88 -2.31 6.32
N SER A 110 -26.21 -1.23 5.61
CA SER A 110 -25.86 0.12 6.03
C SER A 110 -26.40 0.39 7.45
N GLY A 111 -25.52 0.69 8.40
CA GLY A 111 -25.88 0.93 9.80
C GLY A 111 -25.58 -0.22 10.78
N ALA A 112 -25.15 -1.40 10.32
CA ALA A 112 -24.76 -2.49 11.22
C ALA A 112 -23.38 -2.26 11.85
N PRO A 113 -23.13 -2.70 13.11
CA PRO A 113 -21.80 -2.71 13.69
C PRO A 113 -20.81 -3.53 12.86
N ARG A 114 -19.64 -2.96 12.58
CA ARG A 114 -18.63 -3.58 11.70
C ARG A 114 -17.41 -4.03 12.47
N LEU A 115 -16.99 -5.28 12.28
CA LEU A 115 -15.74 -5.77 12.85
C LEU A 115 -14.54 -5.06 12.18
N ARG A 116 -13.73 -4.38 12.98
CA ARG A 116 -12.52 -3.68 12.52
C ARG A 116 -11.23 -4.34 13.00
N LEU A 117 -11.24 -4.91 14.19
CA LEU A 117 -10.04 -5.50 14.77
C LEU A 117 -10.40 -6.64 15.70
N MET A 118 -9.69 -7.76 15.59
CA MET A 118 -9.60 -8.75 16.67
C MET A 118 -8.25 -8.61 17.37
N VAL A 119 -8.23 -8.88 18.67
CA VAL A 119 -7.04 -8.76 19.48
C VAL A 119 -6.84 -10.04 20.29
N LEU A 120 -5.67 -10.63 20.15
CA LEU A 120 -5.23 -11.78 20.95
C LEU A 120 -4.20 -11.31 21.98
N THR A 121 -4.47 -11.57 23.26
CA THR A 121 -3.53 -11.27 24.35
C THR A 121 -3.04 -12.55 25.01
N SER A 122 -1.75 -12.85 24.84
CA SER A 122 -1.07 -14.00 25.45
C SER A 122 -0.58 -13.67 26.86
N GLY A 123 -0.51 -14.67 27.75
CA GLY A 123 -0.05 -14.48 29.14
C GLY A 123 1.44 -14.13 29.26
N LYS A 124 2.24 -14.68 28.36
CA LYS A 124 3.64 -14.35 28.08
C LYS A 124 3.75 -13.71 26.68
N ALA A 125 4.91 -13.16 26.35
CA ALA A 125 5.13 -12.67 24.99
C ALA A 125 5.02 -13.79 23.96
N TRP A 126 4.59 -13.41 22.75
CA TRP A 126 4.60 -14.30 21.60
C TRP A 126 6.03 -14.79 21.30
N PRO A 127 6.22 -15.94 20.63
CA PRO A 127 7.54 -16.47 20.27
C PRO A 127 8.29 -15.58 19.27
N HIS A 128 8.80 -14.45 19.77
CA HIS A 128 9.53 -13.41 19.08
C HIS A 128 10.62 -12.91 20.05
N PRO A 129 11.85 -12.59 19.62
CA PRO A 129 12.93 -12.22 20.54
C PRO A 129 12.65 -10.99 21.40
N CYS A 130 11.65 -10.18 21.04
CA CYS A 130 11.02 -9.20 21.94
C CYS A 130 10.13 -9.89 23.01
N ARG A 131 10.63 -10.97 23.63
CA ARG A 131 9.94 -11.80 24.64
C ARG A 131 9.50 -11.02 25.89
N ASN A 132 9.90 -9.75 26.02
CA ASN A 132 9.73 -9.00 27.25
C ASN A 132 8.65 -7.91 27.17
N GLU A 133 8.07 -7.61 25.99
CA GLU A 133 7.25 -6.38 25.85
C GLU A 133 5.98 -6.50 24.99
N ILE A 134 5.79 -7.56 24.19
CA ILE A 134 4.68 -7.63 23.22
C ILE A 134 3.85 -8.91 23.41
N ASN A 135 2.76 -8.75 24.17
CA ASN A 135 1.79 -9.82 24.44
C ASN A 135 0.52 -9.72 23.57
N VAL A 136 0.44 -8.70 22.72
CA VAL A 136 -0.78 -8.33 21.98
C VAL A 136 -0.56 -8.56 20.48
N CYS A 137 -1.45 -9.35 19.86
CA CYS A 137 -1.50 -9.57 18.42
C CYS A 137 -2.76 -8.89 17.84
N TYR A 138 -2.56 -7.98 16.90
CA TYR A 138 -3.60 -7.20 16.22
C TYR A 138 -3.99 -7.87 14.91
N VAL A 139 -5.24 -8.31 14.78
CA VAL A 139 -5.72 -9.04 13.62
C VAL A 139 -6.77 -8.19 12.92
N ASN A 140 -6.44 -7.67 11.74
CA ASN A 140 -7.41 -7.04 10.83
C ASN A 140 -7.85 -8.04 9.75
N CYS A 141 -8.68 -7.58 8.83
CA CYS A 141 -9.21 -8.42 7.75
C CYS A 141 -8.12 -8.98 6.81
N GLU A 142 -7.01 -8.27 6.60
CA GLU A 142 -5.89 -8.77 5.77
C GLU A 142 -5.11 -9.87 6.49
N VAL A 143 -4.92 -9.76 7.81
CA VAL A 143 -4.30 -10.81 8.62
C VAL A 143 -5.18 -12.06 8.66
N ASP A 144 -6.50 -11.91 8.88
CA ASP A 144 -7.42 -13.07 8.84
C ASP A 144 -7.49 -13.69 7.44
N ARG A 145 -7.41 -12.88 6.38
CA ARG A 145 -7.35 -13.39 5.00
C ARG A 145 -6.15 -14.32 4.78
N VAL A 146 -4.98 -13.99 5.30
CA VAL A 146 -3.80 -14.88 5.25
C VAL A 146 -4.13 -16.22 5.91
N TRP A 147 -4.80 -16.20 7.06
CA TRP A 147 -5.25 -17.41 7.73
C TRP A 147 -6.27 -18.20 6.89
N GLN A 148 -7.28 -17.56 6.31
CA GLN A 148 -8.28 -18.25 5.46
C GLN A 148 -7.61 -18.96 4.27
N ILE A 149 -6.58 -18.34 3.68
CA ILE A 149 -5.80 -18.95 2.60
C ILE A 149 -5.06 -20.20 3.10
N VAL A 150 -4.34 -20.09 4.23
CA VAL A 150 -3.62 -21.24 4.82
C VAL A 150 -4.56 -22.34 5.26
N LYS A 151 -5.73 -21.99 5.82
CA LYS A 151 -6.78 -22.94 6.19
C LYS A 151 -7.29 -23.73 4.98
N GLY A 152 -7.40 -23.08 3.82
CA GLY A 152 -7.70 -23.74 2.55
C GLY A 152 -6.66 -24.81 2.20
N ASP A 153 -5.36 -24.48 2.33
CA ASP A 153 -4.28 -25.45 2.08
C ASP A 153 -4.31 -26.62 3.05
N LEU A 154 -4.60 -26.34 4.33
CA LEU A 154 -4.70 -27.39 5.35
C LEU A 154 -5.83 -28.35 5.04
N THR A 155 -6.98 -27.83 4.59
CA THR A 155 -8.12 -28.66 4.17
C THR A 155 -7.74 -29.58 3.01
N GLU A 156 -6.97 -29.08 2.04
CA GLU A 156 -6.41 -29.88 0.94
C GLU A 156 -5.38 -30.91 1.45
N LEU A 157 -4.46 -30.50 2.33
CA LEU A 157 -3.43 -31.36 2.94
C LEU A 157 -4.03 -32.52 3.75
N PHE A 158 -5.18 -32.32 4.39
CA PHE A 158 -5.87 -33.35 5.17
C PHE A 158 -6.79 -34.23 4.33
N SER A 159 -7.04 -33.88 3.06
CA SER A 159 -7.89 -34.66 2.17
C SER A 159 -7.23 -35.99 1.80
N SER A 160 -8.00 -37.08 1.87
CA SER A 160 -7.51 -38.46 1.72
C SER A 160 -7.28 -38.91 0.26
N ARG A 161 -7.12 -37.98 -0.71
CA ARG A 161 -6.98 -38.36 -2.13
C ARG A 161 -5.54 -38.80 -2.42
N PRO A 162 -5.33 -40.05 -2.85
CA PRO A 162 -4.02 -40.54 -3.26
C PRO A 162 -3.80 -40.18 -4.72
N GLU A 163 -3.33 -38.97 -5.01
CA GLU A 163 -2.70 -38.70 -6.30
C GLU A 163 -1.34 -38.06 -6.05
N ASP A 164 -0.31 -38.69 -6.63
CA ASP A 164 1.14 -38.45 -6.50
C ASP A 164 1.62 -37.06 -6.99
N HIS A 165 0.76 -36.04 -6.94
CA HIS A 165 0.97 -34.74 -7.59
C HIS A 165 0.62 -33.53 -6.71
N PHE A 166 0.00 -33.72 -5.54
CA PHE A 166 -0.51 -32.61 -4.72
C PHE A 166 0.16 -32.55 -3.34
N THR A 167 1.39 -32.03 -3.33
CA THR A 167 1.98 -31.43 -2.13
C THR A 167 1.34 -30.05 -1.93
N PRO A 168 0.87 -29.66 -0.73
CA PRO A 168 0.42 -28.29 -0.48
C PRO A 168 1.55 -27.36 -0.88
N HIS A 169 1.27 -26.43 -1.80
CA HIS A 169 2.30 -25.55 -2.32
C HIS A 169 2.77 -24.68 -1.15
N PRO A 170 4.07 -24.69 -0.81
CA PRO A 170 4.58 -23.80 0.22
C PRO A 170 4.20 -22.36 -0.13
N ARG A 171 4.01 -21.51 0.87
CA ARG A 171 3.55 -20.14 0.65
C ARG A 171 4.62 -19.14 1.03
N VAL A 172 4.58 -17.98 0.39
CA VAL A 172 5.39 -16.82 0.77
C VAL A 172 4.47 -15.65 1.05
N LEU A 173 4.49 -15.15 2.28
CA LEU A 173 3.80 -13.91 2.68
C LEU A 173 4.71 -12.71 2.43
N ILE A 174 4.30 -11.84 1.52
CA ILE A 174 4.98 -10.60 1.16
C ILE A 174 4.05 -9.43 1.47
N GLY A 175 4.62 -8.30 1.85
CA GLY A 175 3.89 -7.06 2.08
C GLY A 175 4.85 -5.98 2.57
N THR A 176 4.38 -4.74 2.65
CA THR A 176 5.20 -3.60 3.06
C THR A 176 5.93 -3.88 4.38
N PRO A 177 7.23 -3.57 4.51
CA PRO A 177 7.94 -3.71 5.78
C PRO A 177 7.26 -2.89 6.90
N GLY A 178 7.22 -3.44 8.12
CA GLY A 178 6.68 -2.74 9.29
C GLY A 178 5.15 -2.76 9.46
N ILE A 179 4.39 -3.42 8.57
CA ILE A 179 2.91 -3.52 8.69
C ILE A 179 2.40 -4.66 9.59
N GLY A 180 3.30 -5.40 10.24
CA GLY A 180 2.91 -6.47 11.17
C GLY A 180 2.80 -7.88 10.57
N LYS A 181 3.42 -8.20 9.43
CA LYS A 181 3.42 -9.58 8.87
C LYS A 181 3.80 -10.64 9.91
N SER A 182 4.88 -10.40 10.66
CA SER A 182 5.36 -11.30 11.69
C SER A 182 4.50 -11.23 12.96
N MET A 183 4.43 -10.02 13.53
CA MET A 183 3.82 -9.78 14.85
C MET A 183 2.30 -9.99 14.86
N ALA A 184 1.64 -9.81 13.72
CA ALA A 184 0.22 -10.07 13.55
C ALA A 184 -0.02 -11.40 12.82
N ALA A 185 0.32 -11.50 11.52
CA ALA A 185 -0.03 -12.71 10.76
C ALA A 185 0.72 -13.96 11.23
N GLY A 186 2.02 -13.88 11.49
CA GLY A 186 2.79 -14.99 12.06
C GLY A 186 2.22 -15.47 13.40
N SER A 187 2.01 -14.55 14.35
CA SER A 187 1.42 -14.85 15.66
C SER A 187 -0.01 -15.41 15.56
N TYR A 188 -0.84 -14.82 14.71
CA TYR A 188 -2.22 -15.26 14.50
C TYR A 188 -2.29 -16.66 13.88
N LEU A 189 -1.45 -16.93 12.88
CA LEU A 189 -1.35 -18.26 12.28
C LEU A 189 -0.86 -19.28 13.30
N LEU A 190 0.15 -18.95 14.11
CA LEU A 190 0.59 -19.85 15.17
C LEU A 190 -0.55 -20.21 16.12
N TYR A 191 -1.30 -19.20 16.60
CA TYR A 191 -2.47 -19.42 17.44
C TYR A 191 -3.48 -20.36 16.76
N GLN A 192 -3.84 -20.07 15.50
CA GLN A 192 -4.83 -20.84 14.76
C GLN A 192 -4.39 -22.29 14.49
N LEU A 193 -3.13 -22.51 14.12
CA LEU A 193 -2.56 -23.85 13.87
C LEU A 193 -2.54 -24.72 15.13
N LEU A 194 -2.30 -24.11 16.30
CA LEU A 194 -2.39 -24.80 17.59
C LEU A 194 -3.82 -25.25 17.91
N HIS A 195 -4.84 -24.55 17.39
CA HIS A 195 -6.25 -24.91 17.56
C HIS A 195 -6.79 -25.83 16.44
N CYS A 196 -5.99 -26.18 15.44
CA CYS A 196 -6.36 -27.25 14.50
C CYS A 196 -6.47 -28.60 15.23
N ASP A 197 -7.13 -29.56 14.60
CA ASP A 197 -7.17 -30.95 15.09
C ASP A 197 -5.74 -31.49 15.31
N VAL A 198 -5.49 -32.04 16.50
CA VAL A 198 -4.20 -32.58 16.90
C VAL A 198 -3.86 -33.86 16.14
N GLU A 199 -4.86 -34.65 15.73
CA GLU A 199 -4.65 -35.88 14.97
C GLU A 199 -4.18 -35.58 13.53
N GLN A 200 -4.69 -34.49 12.95
CA GLN A 200 -4.35 -34.06 11.59
C GLN A 200 -3.07 -33.23 11.55
N LEU A 201 -2.83 -32.42 12.59
CA LEU A 201 -1.69 -31.51 12.68
C LEU A 201 -1.10 -31.49 14.09
N PRO A 202 -0.29 -32.49 14.48
CA PRO A 202 0.28 -32.59 15.83
C PRO A 202 1.43 -31.61 16.09
N MET A 203 2.11 -31.12 15.04
CA MET A 203 3.33 -30.30 15.17
C MET A 203 3.18 -28.93 14.51
N VAL A 204 3.66 -27.88 15.18
CA VAL A 204 3.78 -26.53 14.60
C VAL A 204 5.16 -25.97 14.91
N ALA A 205 5.92 -25.56 13.89
CA ALA A 205 7.22 -24.95 14.06
C ALA A 205 7.15 -23.45 13.72
N TYR A 206 7.66 -22.59 14.60
CA TYR A 206 7.77 -21.15 14.38
C TYR A 206 9.24 -20.75 14.44
N SER A 207 9.82 -20.37 13.30
CA SER A 207 11.22 -19.95 13.17
C SER A 207 11.33 -18.44 13.09
N PHE A 208 12.17 -17.87 13.95
CA PHE A 208 12.54 -16.47 13.96
C PHE A 208 14.06 -16.34 14.10
N GLY A 209 14.71 -15.75 13.10
CA GLY A 209 16.17 -15.59 13.12
C GLY A 209 16.87 -16.94 13.27
N SER A 210 17.77 -17.06 14.24
CA SER A 210 18.49 -18.31 14.51
C SER A 210 17.75 -19.28 15.44
N THR A 211 16.54 -18.95 15.90
CA THR A 211 15.80 -19.77 16.87
C THR A 211 14.52 -20.31 16.25
N THR A 212 14.26 -21.60 16.46
CA THR A 212 12.96 -22.20 16.09
C THR A 212 12.29 -22.82 17.29
N TYR A 213 11.03 -22.48 17.49
CA TYR A 213 10.15 -23.06 18.50
C TYR A 213 9.29 -24.14 17.87
N VAL A 214 9.42 -25.39 18.32
CA VAL A 214 8.60 -26.51 17.88
C VAL A 214 7.58 -26.81 18.98
N PHE A 215 6.32 -26.58 18.65
CA PHE A 215 5.16 -26.87 19.48
C PHE A 215 4.67 -28.28 19.18
N ASN A 216 4.73 -29.14 20.20
CA ASN A 216 4.12 -30.46 20.17
C ASN A 216 2.75 -30.39 20.86
N LYS A 217 1.68 -30.51 20.07
CA LYS A 217 0.30 -30.44 20.58
C LYS A 217 -0.15 -31.73 21.28
N THR A 218 0.55 -32.84 21.08
CA THR A 218 0.23 -34.12 21.75
C THR A 218 0.70 -34.11 23.20
N THR A 219 1.86 -33.51 23.45
CA THR A 219 2.46 -33.42 24.80
C THR A 219 2.31 -32.04 25.43
N GLU A 220 1.73 -31.07 24.69
CA GLU A 220 1.58 -29.67 25.11
C GLU A 220 2.91 -29.01 25.52
N THR A 221 3.99 -29.32 24.79
CA THR A 221 5.33 -28.81 25.07
C THR A 221 5.86 -27.93 23.95
N VAL A 222 6.76 -27.00 24.29
CA VAL A 222 7.56 -26.23 23.32
C VAL A 222 9.02 -26.56 23.50
N THR A 223 9.69 -26.93 22.41
CA THR A 223 11.15 -27.11 22.37
C THR A 223 11.76 -26.02 21.50
N SER A 224 12.72 -25.27 22.02
CA SER A 224 13.51 -24.34 21.21
C SER A 224 14.79 -24.99 20.69
N TYR A 225 15.01 -24.84 19.40
CA TYR A 225 16.26 -25.20 18.74
C TYR A 225 17.01 -23.92 18.38
N ILE A 226 18.26 -23.86 18.84
CA ILE A 226 19.21 -22.84 18.42
C ILE A 226 19.89 -23.37 17.16
N ASP A 227 19.98 -22.52 16.15
CA ASP A 227 20.54 -22.77 14.82
C ASP A 227 19.66 -23.61 13.87
N MET A 228 19.70 -23.15 12.62
CA MET A 228 18.93 -23.70 11.50
C MET A 228 19.20 -25.19 11.23
N PRO A 229 20.45 -25.70 11.23
CA PRO A 229 20.69 -27.12 10.98
C PRO A 229 20.04 -28.04 12.02
N MET A 230 20.06 -27.65 13.30
CA MET A 230 19.43 -28.43 14.38
C MET A 230 17.93 -28.53 14.18
N MET A 231 17.28 -27.40 13.86
CA MET A 231 15.86 -27.39 13.53
C MET A 231 15.53 -28.28 12.34
N ILE A 232 16.28 -28.16 11.22
CA ILE A 232 16.02 -28.95 10.01
C ILE A 232 16.11 -30.45 10.34
N LYS A 233 17.10 -30.86 11.14
CA LYS A 233 17.24 -32.26 11.59
C LYS A 233 16.05 -32.68 12.44
N ALA A 234 15.63 -31.85 13.40
CA ALA A 234 14.49 -32.14 14.28
C ALA A 234 13.17 -32.30 13.50
N VAL A 235 12.83 -31.37 12.61
CA VAL A 235 11.60 -31.43 11.81
C VAL A 235 11.62 -32.63 10.86
N LYS A 236 12.77 -32.95 10.24
CA LYS A 236 12.93 -34.15 9.40
C LYS A 236 12.73 -35.43 10.21
N GLU A 237 13.27 -35.52 11.42
CA GLU A 237 13.12 -36.69 12.28
C GLU A 237 11.66 -36.89 12.70
N LEU A 238 10.93 -35.81 13.03
CA LEU A 238 9.49 -35.86 13.28
C LEU A 238 8.71 -36.34 12.05
N SER A 239 9.02 -35.81 10.87
CA SER A 239 8.42 -36.24 9.60
C SER A 239 8.67 -37.71 9.30
N ARG A 240 9.89 -38.23 9.53
CA ARG A 240 10.23 -39.66 9.35
C ARG A 240 9.44 -40.59 10.27
N ARG A 241 9.05 -40.10 11.46
CA ARG A 241 8.17 -40.82 12.39
C ARG A 241 6.69 -40.76 11.99
N GLY A 242 6.38 -40.18 10.83
CA GLY A 242 5.02 -40.04 10.32
C GLY A 242 4.27 -38.83 10.87
N MET A 243 4.91 -37.95 11.66
CA MET A 243 4.26 -36.77 12.20
C MET A 243 4.08 -35.71 11.10
N LYS A 244 2.84 -35.23 10.95
CA LYS A 244 2.52 -34.07 10.11
C LYS A 244 2.72 -32.78 10.89
N GLY A 245 3.00 -31.69 10.19
CA GLY A 245 3.14 -30.40 10.83
C GLY A 245 3.12 -29.22 9.88
N TYR A 246 3.23 -28.03 10.45
CA TYR A 246 3.27 -26.78 9.70
C TYR A 246 4.43 -25.90 10.17
N ILE A 247 5.15 -25.28 9.23
CA ILE A 247 6.29 -24.39 9.52
C ILE A 247 5.91 -22.95 9.18
N ILE A 248 6.01 -22.06 10.15
CA ILE A 248 6.05 -20.61 9.93
C ILE A 248 7.52 -20.20 9.99
N TYR A 249 8.07 -19.72 8.88
CA TYR A 249 9.47 -19.36 8.77
C TYR A 249 9.63 -17.87 8.50
N GLU A 250 10.19 -17.13 9.43
CA GLU A 250 10.44 -15.71 9.26
C GLU A 250 11.84 -15.45 8.68
N ALA A 251 11.87 -15.00 7.43
CA ALA A 251 13.10 -14.64 6.74
C ALA A 251 13.46 -13.17 7.05
N LEU A 252 14.43 -12.98 7.94
CA LEU A 252 14.76 -11.66 8.50
C LEU A 252 15.79 -10.88 7.69
N TYR A 253 16.75 -11.57 7.06
CA TYR A 253 17.90 -10.94 6.42
C TYR A 253 18.08 -11.40 4.98
N ARG A 254 18.83 -10.60 4.20
CA ARG A 254 19.14 -10.88 2.79
C ARG A 254 19.73 -12.27 2.53
N LEU A 255 20.43 -12.83 3.52
CA LEU A 255 21.10 -14.14 3.47
C LEU A 255 20.34 -15.22 4.25
N ASP A 256 19.20 -14.89 4.84
CA ASP A 256 18.34 -15.83 5.54
C ASP A 256 17.53 -16.61 4.51
N ILE A 257 18.11 -17.71 4.03
CA ILE A 257 17.56 -18.56 2.97
C ILE A 257 16.85 -19.75 3.63
N PRO A 258 15.52 -19.90 3.42
CA PRO A 258 14.85 -21.13 3.82
C PRO A 258 15.56 -22.32 3.16
N SER A 259 15.85 -23.35 3.96
CA SER A 259 16.58 -24.51 3.44
C SER A 259 15.79 -25.18 2.30
N PRO A 260 16.45 -25.56 1.19
CA PRO A 260 15.84 -26.39 0.15
C PRO A 260 15.33 -27.73 0.70
N CYS A 261 15.88 -28.18 1.83
CA CYS A 261 15.45 -29.37 2.54
C CYS A 261 14.10 -29.17 3.29
N LEU A 262 13.47 -27.98 3.24
CA LEU A 262 12.17 -27.65 3.84
C LEU A 262 11.11 -27.21 2.79
N PRO A 263 9.82 -27.45 3.05
CA PRO A 263 9.32 -28.33 4.11
C PRO A 263 9.62 -29.81 3.80
N PRO A 264 9.74 -30.68 4.81
CA PRO A 264 9.77 -32.12 4.58
C PRO A 264 8.41 -32.62 4.07
N GLY A 265 8.39 -33.85 3.55
CA GLY A 265 7.16 -34.46 3.03
C GLY A 265 6.04 -34.49 4.08
N GLY A 266 4.82 -34.15 3.66
CA GLY A 266 3.64 -34.11 4.53
C GLY A 266 3.54 -32.87 5.44
N TRP A 267 4.45 -31.91 5.32
CA TRP A 267 4.41 -30.65 6.09
C TRP A 267 4.01 -29.46 5.20
N GLY A 268 3.18 -28.58 5.76
CA GLY A 268 2.92 -27.26 5.17
C GLY A 268 3.97 -26.23 5.59
N MET A 269 4.14 -25.17 4.82
CA MET A 269 5.09 -24.11 5.17
C MET A 269 4.66 -22.74 4.63
N LEU A 270 4.73 -21.73 5.50
CA LEU A 270 4.63 -20.32 5.16
C LEU A 270 5.96 -19.63 5.47
N VAL A 271 6.56 -19.01 4.45
CA VAL A 271 7.69 -18.11 4.63
C VAL A 271 7.17 -16.68 4.74
N VAL A 272 7.37 -16.03 5.89
CA VAL A 272 7.13 -14.60 6.09
C VAL A 272 8.38 -13.86 5.67
N ALA A 273 8.30 -13.11 4.56
CA ALA A 273 9.47 -12.49 3.95
C ALA A 273 9.33 -10.98 3.82
N THR A 274 10.46 -10.28 3.90
CA THR A 274 10.57 -8.92 3.38
C THR A 274 10.57 -8.98 1.85
N PRO A 275 10.02 -7.96 1.15
CA PRO A 275 10.01 -7.94 -0.32
C PRO A 275 11.40 -7.77 -0.97
N GLU A 276 12.46 -7.65 -0.16
CA GLU A 276 13.84 -7.34 -0.56
C GLU A 276 14.71 -8.59 -0.82
N THR A 277 14.32 -9.74 -0.29
CA THR A 277 15.22 -10.87 -0.11
C THR A 277 15.31 -11.73 -1.37
N THR A 278 16.45 -11.69 -2.06
CA THR A 278 16.76 -12.64 -3.16
C THR A 278 16.84 -14.08 -2.66
N SER A 279 17.10 -14.28 -1.36
CA SER A 279 17.21 -15.60 -0.72
C SER A 279 15.95 -16.44 -0.87
N TYR A 280 14.77 -15.94 -0.49
CA TYR A 280 13.54 -16.72 -0.59
C TYR A 280 13.09 -16.88 -2.04
N ILE A 281 13.49 -16.01 -2.99
CA ILE A 281 13.08 -16.11 -4.39
C ILE A 281 13.55 -17.42 -5.00
N HIS A 282 14.81 -17.82 -4.74
CA HIS A 282 15.32 -19.10 -5.21
C HIS A 282 14.49 -20.26 -4.64
N TRP A 283 14.29 -20.26 -3.31
CA TRP A 283 13.50 -21.29 -2.64
C TRP A 283 12.05 -21.32 -3.16
N ALA A 284 11.44 -20.16 -3.36
CA ALA A 284 10.07 -20.02 -3.86
C ALA A 284 9.95 -20.54 -5.29
N ASN A 285 10.94 -20.29 -6.16
CA ASN A 285 10.94 -20.82 -7.52
C ASN A 285 11.12 -22.35 -7.52
N GLU A 286 12.06 -22.86 -6.72
CA GLU A 286 12.35 -24.29 -6.60
C GLU A 286 11.15 -25.08 -6.05
N LYS A 287 10.51 -24.55 -5.00
CA LYS A 287 9.34 -25.15 -4.36
C LYS A 287 8.02 -24.79 -5.02
N ARG A 288 8.05 -23.99 -6.09
CA ARG A 288 6.86 -23.43 -6.76
C ARG A 288 5.91 -22.76 -5.76
N ALA A 289 6.48 -22.04 -4.80
CA ALA A 289 5.75 -21.46 -3.69
C ALA A 289 4.79 -20.36 -4.17
N VAL A 290 3.57 -20.38 -3.63
CA VAL A 290 2.51 -19.43 -4.00
C VAL A 290 2.59 -18.20 -3.10
N ARG A 291 2.59 -17.01 -3.71
CA ARG A 291 2.66 -15.74 -2.99
C ARG A 291 1.30 -15.38 -2.39
N ILE A 292 1.34 -14.85 -1.18
CA ILE A 292 0.27 -14.08 -0.56
C ILE A 292 0.80 -12.65 -0.41
N ILE A 293 0.11 -11.68 -0.98
CA ILE A 293 0.43 -10.26 -0.86
C ILE A 293 -0.50 -9.65 0.19
N MET A 294 0.05 -9.29 1.35
CA MET A 294 -0.69 -8.63 2.43
C MET A 294 -0.66 -7.12 2.25
N ASN A 295 -1.84 -6.52 2.09
CA ASN A 295 -1.96 -5.06 2.01
C ASN A 295 -1.67 -4.40 3.36
N CYS A 296 -1.31 -3.11 3.31
CA CYS A 296 -1.28 -2.30 4.53
C CYS A 296 -2.69 -2.18 5.15
N PRO A 297 -2.79 -2.02 6.48
CA PRO A 297 -4.07 -1.73 7.13
C PRO A 297 -4.66 -0.41 6.62
N ASP A 298 -5.99 -0.33 6.63
CA ASP A 298 -6.70 0.90 6.29
C ASP A 298 -6.78 1.89 7.48
N GLU A 299 -7.34 3.08 7.26
CA GLU A 299 -7.49 4.10 8.31
C GLU A 299 -8.32 3.58 9.50
N SER A 300 -9.37 2.80 9.23
CA SER A 300 -10.28 2.28 10.26
C SER A 300 -9.61 1.18 11.08
N ASP A 301 -8.81 0.33 10.44
CA ASP A 301 -8.00 -0.69 11.11
C ASP A 301 -7.03 -0.04 12.11
N VAL A 302 -6.29 1.00 11.68
CA VAL A 302 -5.35 1.70 12.57
C VAL A 302 -6.09 2.45 13.68
N LYS A 303 -7.21 3.09 13.37
CA LYS A 303 -8.06 3.75 14.37
C LYS A 303 -8.55 2.76 15.43
N ALA A 304 -8.94 1.55 15.03
CA ALA A 304 -9.33 0.50 15.97
C ALA A 304 -8.16 0.06 16.88
N ILE A 305 -6.93 0.00 16.35
CA ILE A 305 -5.73 -0.26 17.16
C ILE A 305 -5.49 0.88 18.17
N CYS A 306 -5.68 2.15 17.77
CA CYS A 306 -5.58 3.30 18.66
C CYS A 306 -6.61 3.23 19.81
N VAL A 307 -7.87 2.91 19.49
CA VAL A 307 -8.95 2.73 20.47
C VAL A 307 -8.58 1.61 21.45
N TRP A 308 -8.10 0.47 20.96
CA TRP A 308 -7.62 -0.61 21.85
C TRP A 308 -6.46 -0.16 22.76
N LYS A 309 -5.46 0.52 22.21
CA LYS A 309 -4.28 0.99 22.96
C LYS A 309 -4.66 1.99 24.05
N LYS A 310 -5.66 2.84 23.82
CA LYS A 310 -6.11 3.89 24.74
C LYS A 310 -7.45 3.58 25.41
N ARG A 311 -7.91 2.31 25.40
CA ARG A 311 -9.22 1.89 25.92
C ARG A 311 -9.50 2.27 27.38
N ASN A 312 -8.46 2.40 28.20
CA ASN A 312 -8.57 2.80 29.61
C ASN A 312 -8.58 4.33 29.81
N GLN A 313 -8.40 5.10 28.74
CA GLN A 313 -8.39 6.57 28.77
C GLN A 313 -9.76 7.13 28.38
N PRO A 314 -10.11 8.34 28.85
CA PRO A 314 -11.38 8.96 28.50
C PRO A 314 -11.44 9.34 27.01
N PRO A 315 -12.66 9.44 26.41
CA PRO A 315 -12.83 9.68 24.97
C PRO A 315 -12.04 10.87 24.39
N PRO A 316 -11.91 12.03 25.07
CA PRO A 316 -11.12 13.15 24.55
C PRO A 316 -9.65 12.81 24.31
N GLN A 317 -9.02 12.04 25.21
CA GLN A 317 -7.63 11.62 25.05
C GLN A 317 -7.46 10.56 23.97
N GLN A 318 -8.46 9.68 23.79
CA GLN A 318 -8.47 8.75 22.67
C GLN A 318 -8.55 9.49 21.33
N ALA A 319 -9.37 10.53 21.25
CA ALA A 319 -9.52 11.36 20.07
C ALA A 319 -8.25 12.17 19.76
N GLU A 320 -7.57 12.70 20.79
CA GLU A 320 -6.28 13.37 20.66
C GLU A 320 -5.20 12.41 20.14
N TYR A 321 -5.08 11.23 20.75
CA TYR A 321 -4.13 10.20 20.30
C TYR A 321 -4.40 9.76 18.86
N TRP A 322 -5.68 9.58 18.49
CA TRP A 322 -6.03 9.28 17.11
C TRP A 322 -5.65 10.42 16.15
N ARG A 323 -5.85 11.68 16.53
CA ARG A 323 -5.48 12.84 15.71
C ARG A 323 -3.97 12.86 15.45
N GLU A 324 -3.17 12.56 16.46
CA GLU A 324 -1.71 12.45 16.35
C GLU A 324 -1.30 11.31 15.40
N VAL A 325 -1.78 10.09 15.64
CA VAL A 325 -1.46 8.92 14.79
C VAL A 325 -1.95 9.12 13.36
N LYS A 326 -3.13 9.73 13.17
CA LYS A 326 -3.63 10.10 11.84
C LYS A 326 -2.67 11.06 11.14
N GLY A 327 -2.18 12.09 11.82
CA GLY A 327 -1.16 12.99 11.26
C GLY A 327 0.15 12.27 10.90
N HIS A 328 0.55 11.25 11.67
CA HIS A 328 1.68 10.39 11.32
C HIS A 328 1.39 9.55 10.06
N MET A 329 0.20 8.98 9.94
CA MET A 329 -0.24 8.20 8.79
C MET A 329 -0.35 9.02 7.51
N ASP A 330 -0.84 10.26 7.59
CA ASP A 330 -0.97 11.14 6.42
C ASP A 330 0.41 11.40 5.78
N LYS A 331 1.47 11.44 6.60
CA LYS A 331 2.85 11.69 6.14
C LYS A 331 3.66 10.43 5.84
N LEU A 332 3.63 9.42 6.72
CA LEU A 332 4.46 8.22 6.63
C LEU A 332 3.68 6.97 6.17
N GLY A 333 2.35 7.02 6.15
CA GLY A 333 1.48 5.92 5.78
C GLY A 333 1.18 4.97 6.95
N PRO A 334 0.33 3.95 6.74
CA PRO A 334 -0.07 2.97 7.75
C PRO A 334 1.03 1.94 8.11
N ILE A 335 2.26 2.41 8.41
CA ILE A 335 3.38 1.56 8.80
C ILE A 335 3.36 1.39 10.33
N LEU A 336 2.63 0.37 10.79
CA LEU A 336 2.34 0.11 12.20
C LEU A 336 3.56 0.21 13.13
N ARG A 337 4.74 -0.20 12.67
CA ARG A 337 5.99 -0.14 13.44
C ARG A 337 6.36 1.28 13.90
N TYR A 338 6.02 2.33 13.14
CA TYR A 338 6.55 3.68 13.36
C TYR A 338 5.48 4.72 13.71
N ILE A 339 4.19 4.46 13.45
CA ILE A 339 3.16 5.51 13.56
C ILE A 339 2.60 5.74 14.97
N PHE A 340 2.80 4.79 15.89
CA PHE A 340 2.18 4.86 17.23
C PHE A 340 3.02 5.61 18.27
N ASP A 341 4.31 5.81 18.00
CA ASP A 341 5.27 6.50 18.86
C ASP A 341 5.87 7.70 18.11
N GLU A 342 5.93 8.86 18.77
CA GLU A 342 6.36 10.10 18.16
C GLU A 342 7.86 10.07 17.77
N GLY A 343 8.71 9.42 18.59
CA GLY A 343 10.13 9.30 18.34
C GLY A 343 10.44 8.42 17.14
N ASP A 344 9.83 7.23 17.10
CA ASP A 344 9.92 6.30 15.98
C ASP A 344 9.39 6.91 14.67
N TYR A 345 8.27 7.63 14.75
CA TYR A 345 7.71 8.37 13.63
C TYR A 345 8.69 9.41 13.11
N LYS A 346 9.18 10.31 13.99
CA LYS A 346 10.12 11.39 13.62
C LYS A 346 11.40 10.83 13.01
N TYR A 347 11.95 9.78 13.61
CA TYR A 347 13.12 9.09 13.08
C TYR A 347 12.86 8.56 11.67
N ARG A 348 11.75 7.84 11.46
CA ARG A 348 11.47 7.21 10.17
C ARG A 348 11.14 8.25 9.09
N ILE A 349 10.30 9.24 9.37
CA ILE A 349 9.95 10.26 8.37
C ILE A 349 11.16 11.14 8.03
N GLY A 350 12.01 11.47 9.01
CA GLY A 350 13.27 12.19 8.78
C GLY A 350 14.21 11.42 7.87
N ARG A 351 14.37 10.11 8.08
CA ARG A 351 15.12 9.21 7.18
C ARG A 351 14.58 9.24 5.75
N CYS A 352 13.26 9.20 5.57
CA CYS A 352 12.63 9.27 4.25
C CYS A 352 12.93 10.62 3.56
N HIS A 353 12.81 11.73 4.29
CA HIS A 353 13.10 13.06 3.76
C HIS A 353 14.57 13.20 3.37
N SER A 354 15.50 12.85 4.27
CA SER A 354 16.94 12.91 3.99
C SER A 354 17.33 12.02 2.81
N PHE A 355 16.69 10.86 2.63
CA PHE A 355 16.94 9.98 1.49
C PHE A 355 16.54 10.64 0.16
N VAL A 356 15.35 11.27 0.10
CA VAL A 356 14.92 12.01 -1.09
C VAL A 356 15.85 13.20 -1.34
N ASP A 357 16.16 13.99 -0.31
CA ASP A 357 16.98 15.19 -0.45
C ASP A 357 18.42 14.85 -0.90
N GLY A 358 18.97 13.74 -0.43
CA GLY A 358 20.28 13.21 -0.82
C GLY A 358 20.33 12.54 -2.19
N THR A 359 19.21 12.42 -2.91
CA THR A 359 19.19 11.76 -4.23
C THR A 359 20.04 12.52 -5.23
N THR A 360 20.95 11.80 -5.90
CA THR A 360 21.83 12.33 -6.95
C THR A 360 21.33 11.97 -8.36
N PRO A 361 21.80 12.67 -9.42
CA PRO A 361 21.43 12.32 -10.80
C PRO A 361 21.68 10.85 -11.19
N TRP A 362 22.74 10.24 -10.63
CA TRP A 362 23.11 8.84 -10.89
C TRP A 362 22.15 7.83 -10.28
N GLU A 363 21.36 8.24 -9.27
CA GLU A 363 20.46 7.35 -8.54
C GLU A 363 19.01 7.42 -9.00
N ILE A 364 18.69 8.34 -9.93
CA ILE A 364 17.36 8.52 -10.51
C ILE A 364 16.77 7.18 -10.99
N GLN A 365 17.60 6.33 -11.61
CA GLN A 365 17.16 5.05 -12.16
C GLN A 365 16.54 4.12 -11.12
N ARG A 366 16.92 4.25 -9.84
CA ARG A 366 16.35 3.44 -8.75
C ARG A 366 14.86 3.71 -8.52
N TYR A 367 14.34 4.85 -8.96
CA TYR A 367 12.94 5.23 -8.77
C TYR A 367 11.99 4.58 -9.79
N PHE A 368 12.48 4.11 -10.95
CA PHE A 368 11.66 3.48 -12.00
C PHE A 368 11.02 2.14 -11.61
N VAL A 369 11.27 1.69 -10.38
CA VAL A 369 10.59 0.57 -9.74
C VAL A 369 9.15 0.88 -9.32
N PHE A 370 8.79 2.15 -9.14
CA PHE A 370 7.40 2.55 -8.93
C PHE A 370 6.54 2.19 -10.14
N GLY A 371 5.31 1.75 -9.89
CA GLY A 371 4.38 1.26 -10.92
C GLY A 371 4.75 -0.13 -11.47
N THR A 372 5.74 -0.82 -10.88
CA THR A 372 6.14 -2.17 -11.30
C THR A 372 5.84 -3.21 -10.23
N SER A 373 5.79 -4.47 -10.65
CA SER A 373 5.76 -5.63 -9.76
C SER A 373 7.14 -6.19 -9.40
N LYS A 374 8.22 -5.43 -9.68
CA LYS A 374 9.59 -5.85 -9.37
C LYS A 374 9.80 -5.92 -7.86
N LEU A 375 10.52 -6.93 -7.40
CA LEU A 375 10.87 -7.09 -5.99
C LEU A 375 11.98 -6.11 -5.59
N TRP A 376 12.16 -5.91 -4.28
CA TRP A 376 12.95 -4.79 -3.74
C TRP A 376 14.45 -5.10 -3.69
N GLU A 377 15.07 -5.58 -4.77
CA GLU A 377 16.44 -6.10 -4.75
C GLU A 377 17.51 -5.05 -4.38
N GLY A 378 17.76 -4.85 -3.08
CA GLY A 378 18.72 -3.84 -2.59
C GLY A 378 18.34 -2.41 -2.97
N ASN A 379 17.05 -2.17 -3.21
CA ASN A 379 16.57 -0.88 -3.65
C ASN A 379 16.01 -0.08 -2.46
N TYR A 380 16.86 0.80 -1.93
CA TYR A 380 16.51 1.70 -0.83
C TYR A 380 15.33 2.63 -1.14
N VAL A 381 15.04 2.96 -2.41
CA VAL A 381 13.85 3.76 -2.76
C VAL A 381 12.59 3.02 -2.30
N LEU A 382 12.52 1.73 -2.56
CA LEU A 382 11.36 0.94 -2.17
C LEU A 382 11.29 0.80 -0.65
N GLU A 383 12.43 0.59 0.01
CA GLU A 383 12.50 0.51 1.46
C GLU A 383 11.92 1.74 2.15
N TYR A 384 12.32 2.94 1.71
CA TYR A 384 11.94 4.20 2.37
C TYR A 384 10.65 4.81 1.84
N LEU A 385 10.32 4.62 0.57
CA LEU A 385 9.34 5.45 -0.12
C LEU A 385 8.21 4.65 -0.78
N ALA A 386 8.26 3.31 -0.77
CA ALA A 386 7.22 2.48 -1.36
C ALA A 386 6.43 1.66 -0.34
N ARG A 387 5.17 1.41 -0.68
CA ARG A 387 4.34 0.35 -0.11
C ARG A 387 3.93 -0.62 -1.20
N ILE A 388 3.66 -1.84 -0.79
CA ILE A 388 3.17 -2.89 -1.66
C ILE A 388 1.65 -2.87 -1.62
N VAL A 389 1.06 -2.74 -2.80
CA VAL A 389 -0.37 -2.92 -3.01
C VAL A 389 -0.57 -4.23 -3.76
N ARG A 390 -1.51 -5.04 -3.29
CA ARG A 390 -1.97 -6.23 -3.99
C ARG A 390 -2.78 -5.81 -5.21
N VAL A 391 -2.35 -6.28 -6.38
CA VAL A 391 -3.11 -6.18 -7.63
C VAL A 391 -3.33 -7.56 -8.21
N ARG A 392 -4.34 -7.68 -9.07
CA ARG A 392 -4.64 -8.93 -9.78
C ARG A 392 -3.73 -9.07 -10.99
N GLY A 393 -2.94 -10.14 -11.02
CA GLY A 393 -2.11 -10.47 -12.18
C GLY A 393 -2.89 -11.15 -13.30
N GLU A 394 -2.26 -11.26 -14.48
CA GLU A 394 -2.81 -11.79 -15.74
C GLU A 394 -3.36 -13.23 -15.66
N ARG A 395 -3.06 -13.98 -14.59
CA ARG A 395 -3.52 -15.38 -14.37
C ARG A 395 -4.39 -15.57 -13.13
N ASN A 396 -5.08 -14.52 -12.66
CA ASN A 396 -5.91 -14.56 -11.45
C ASN A 396 -5.15 -14.88 -10.14
N GLY A 397 -3.83 -14.63 -10.13
CA GLY A 397 -2.98 -14.69 -8.93
C GLY A 397 -2.70 -13.29 -8.37
N GLU A 398 -2.16 -13.23 -7.15
CA GLU A 398 -1.76 -11.98 -6.51
C GLU A 398 -0.40 -11.51 -7.04
N SER A 399 -0.33 -10.27 -7.50
CA SER A 399 0.91 -9.59 -7.88
C SER A 399 1.13 -8.39 -6.97
N PRO A 400 2.37 -8.13 -6.51
CA PRO A 400 2.68 -6.89 -5.83
C PRO A 400 2.76 -5.75 -6.85
N LEU A 401 2.30 -4.56 -6.47
CA LEU A 401 2.55 -3.31 -7.16
C LEU A 401 3.25 -2.36 -6.20
N ASN A 402 4.41 -1.86 -6.61
CA ASN A 402 5.13 -0.85 -5.84
C ASN A 402 4.50 0.53 -6.10
N VAL A 403 3.87 1.07 -5.08
CA VAL A 403 3.30 2.42 -5.12
C VAL A 403 3.98 3.28 -4.05
N PRO A 404 4.02 4.60 -4.20
CA PRO A 404 4.52 5.46 -3.13
C PRO A 404 3.73 5.25 -1.82
N ILE A 405 4.36 5.46 -0.65
CA ILE A 405 3.70 5.19 0.63
C ILE A 405 2.53 6.16 0.89
N THR A 406 2.77 7.45 0.71
CA THR A 406 1.82 8.55 0.92
C THR A 406 1.92 9.58 -0.19
N ASP A 407 0.89 10.42 -0.34
CA ASP A 407 0.93 11.59 -1.23
C ASP A 407 2.04 12.58 -0.85
N HIS A 408 2.32 12.73 0.45
CA HIS A 408 3.42 13.57 0.96
C HIS A 408 4.79 13.13 0.44
N LEU A 409 5.15 11.85 0.64
CA LEU A 409 6.44 11.31 0.20
C LEU A 409 6.53 11.20 -1.32
N ALA A 410 5.41 10.87 -1.98
CA ALA A 410 5.31 10.85 -3.43
C ALA A 410 5.56 12.24 -4.03
N SER A 411 4.91 13.28 -3.48
CA SER A 411 5.07 14.66 -3.90
C SER A 411 6.53 15.05 -3.77
N LYS A 412 7.12 14.95 -2.57
CA LYS A 412 8.51 15.31 -2.33
C LYS A 412 9.48 14.59 -3.29
N THR A 413 9.23 13.31 -3.56
CA THR A 413 10.01 12.51 -4.49
C THR A 413 9.90 13.03 -5.93
N LEU A 414 8.68 13.28 -6.41
CA LEU A 414 8.45 13.83 -7.74
C LEU A 414 9.09 15.21 -7.90
N CYS A 415 9.04 16.05 -6.85
CA CYS A 415 9.72 17.34 -6.82
C CYS A 415 11.22 17.15 -7.07
N LYS A 416 11.86 16.29 -6.26
CA LYS A 416 13.29 16.04 -6.35
C LYS A 416 13.66 15.50 -7.73
N LEU A 417 12.96 14.48 -8.21
CA LEU A 417 13.25 13.87 -9.50
C LEU A 417 13.09 14.85 -10.65
N ARG A 418 12.10 15.74 -10.61
CA ARG A 418 11.90 16.74 -11.66
C ARG A 418 13.07 17.72 -11.78
N THR A 419 13.75 18.05 -10.68
CA THR A 419 14.98 18.88 -10.70
C THR A 419 16.19 18.17 -11.30
N LEU A 420 16.19 16.83 -11.29
CA LEU A 420 17.32 16.02 -11.74
C LEU A 420 17.13 15.46 -13.15
N MET A 421 15.88 15.29 -13.60
CA MET A 421 15.51 14.72 -14.89
C MET A 421 15.30 15.81 -15.97
N THR A 422 15.55 15.44 -17.22
CA THR A 422 15.02 16.17 -18.38
C THR A 422 13.48 16.09 -18.40
N GLN A 423 12.83 17.01 -19.14
CA GLN A 423 11.37 16.97 -19.28
C GLN A 423 10.87 15.65 -19.90
N ALA A 424 11.61 15.10 -20.86
CA ALA A 424 11.24 13.86 -21.53
C ALA A 424 11.31 12.65 -20.58
N GLU A 425 12.40 12.53 -19.80
CA GLU A 425 12.57 11.48 -18.79
C GLU A 425 11.49 11.57 -17.71
N PHE A 426 11.18 12.78 -17.23
CA PHE A 426 10.16 12.97 -16.22
C PHE A 426 8.76 12.63 -16.74
N ASN A 427 8.43 13.02 -17.98
CA ASN A 427 7.15 12.65 -18.59
C ASN A 427 7.02 11.13 -18.75
N LEU A 428 8.11 10.45 -19.12
CA LEU A 428 8.15 8.98 -19.17
C LEU A 428 7.94 8.37 -17.79
N PHE A 429 8.59 8.92 -16.76
CA PHE A 429 8.44 8.47 -15.38
C PHE A 429 6.99 8.63 -14.89
N VAL A 430 6.39 9.81 -15.06
CA VAL A 430 4.99 10.11 -14.71
C VAL A 430 4.02 9.18 -15.43
N SER A 431 4.23 8.94 -16.74
CA SER A 431 3.41 8.00 -17.51
C SER A 431 3.50 6.57 -16.96
N ARG A 432 4.70 6.13 -16.53
CA ARG A 432 4.90 4.81 -15.92
C ARG A 432 4.16 4.65 -14.59
N ILE A 433 4.11 5.70 -13.77
CA ILE A 433 3.45 5.66 -12.47
C ILE A 433 1.99 6.14 -12.51
N ARG A 434 1.40 6.28 -13.71
CA ARG A 434 0.03 6.81 -13.89
C ARG A 434 -1.00 6.09 -13.03
N ASP A 435 -0.93 4.76 -12.95
CA ASP A 435 -1.91 3.98 -12.18
C ASP A 435 -1.78 4.26 -10.67
N CYS A 436 -0.56 4.62 -10.21
CA CYS A 436 -0.34 5.10 -8.85
C CYS A 436 -0.91 6.51 -8.64
N LEU A 437 -0.62 7.44 -9.56
CA LEU A 437 -1.05 8.85 -9.48
C LEU A 437 -2.56 9.01 -9.53
N MET A 438 -3.22 8.12 -10.27
CA MET A 438 -4.66 8.17 -10.50
C MET A 438 -5.46 7.44 -9.41
N HIS A 439 -4.78 6.76 -8.48
CA HIS A 439 -5.44 6.23 -7.30
C HIS A 439 -5.91 7.41 -6.42
N ALA A 440 -7.17 7.35 -5.97
CA ALA A 440 -7.93 8.46 -5.37
C ALA A 440 -7.27 9.27 -4.24
N ASN A 441 -6.16 8.77 -3.66
CA ASN A 441 -5.46 9.36 -2.53
C ASN A 441 -4.18 10.13 -2.90
N PHE A 442 -3.77 10.14 -4.19
CA PHE A 442 -2.53 10.80 -4.65
C PHE A 442 -2.78 12.21 -5.24
N GLY A 443 -3.78 12.91 -4.69
CA GLY A 443 -4.32 14.17 -5.20
C GLY A 443 -3.27 15.13 -5.76
N LYS A 444 -2.32 15.60 -4.94
CA LYS A 444 -1.33 16.58 -5.40
C LYS A 444 -0.35 16.00 -6.42
N CYS A 445 0.02 14.73 -6.30
CA CYS A 445 0.91 14.10 -7.26
C CYS A 445 0.31 14.03 -8.67
N ALA A 446 -1.02 13.94 -8.80
CA ALA A 446 -1.69 13.99 -10.09
C ALA A 446 -1.45 15.30 -10.86
N MET A 447 -1.10 16.40 -10.17
CA MET A 447 -0.75 17.68 -10.82
C MET A 447 0.41 17.53 -11.79
N PHE A 448 1.38 16.65 -11.51
CA PHE A 448 2.51 16.41 -12.41
C PHE A 448 2.10 15.80 -13.75
N ALA A 449 0.93 15.16 -13.84
CA ALA A 449 0.38 14.69 -15.11
C ALA A 449 0.09 15.84 -16.08
N PHE A 450 -0.23 17.03 -15.58
CA PHE A 450 -0.49 18.22 -16.39
C PHE A 450 0.77 18.77 -17.08
N LEU A 451 1.97 18.30 -16.70
CA LEU A 451 3.22 18.60 -17.43
C LEU A 451 3.39 17.70 -18.67
N ASN A 452 2.63 16.61 -18.77
CA ASN A 452 2.65 15.72 -19.93
C ASN A 452 1.72 16.28 -21.02
N VAL A 453 2.29 16.53 -22.20
CA VAL A 453 1.59 17.11 -23.35
C VAL A 453 0.43 16.23 -23.84
N ALA A 454 0.61 14.91 -23.85
CA ALA A 454 -0.43 13.97 -24.26
C ALA A 454 -1.59 13.96 -23.27
N PHE A 455 -1.28 13.93 -21.96
CA PHE A 455 -2.28 14.00 -20.91
C PHE A 455 -3.07 15.32 -20.92
N MET A 456 -2.40 16.45 -21.12
CA MET A 456 -3.06 17.74 -21.30
C MET A 456 -3.97 17.75 -22.52
N ALA A 457 -3.52 17.20 -23.65
CA ALA A 457 -4.34 17.10 -24.85
C ALA A 457 -5.59 16.23 -24.65
N ALA A 458 -5.47 15.11 -23.92
CA ALA A 458 -6.61 14.25 -23.57
C ALA A 458 -7.58 14.96 -22.63
N THR A 459 -7.06 15.63 -21.58
CA THR A 459 -7.85 16.37 -20.60
C THR A 459 -8.69 17.47 -21.26
N ARG A 460 -8.11 18.25 -22.17
CA ARG A 460 -8.79 19.33 -22.89
C ARG A 460 -10.02 18.88 -23.66
N ARG A 461 -9.94 17.70 -24.29
CA ARG A 461 -11.06 17.12 -25.07
C ARG A 461 -12.24 16.69 -24.21
N LYS A 462 -12.03 16.59 -22.88
CA LYS A 462 -13.01 16.09 -21.92
C LYS A 462 -13.56 17.17 -20.98
N LEU A 463 -13.04 18.40 -21.05
CA LEU A 463 -13.48 19.50 -20.19
C LEU A 463 -14.96 19.81 -20.44
N LYS A 464 -15.71 19.96 -19.35
CA LYS A 464 -17.13 20.33 -19.37
C LYS A 464 -17.35 21.51 -18.45
N GLU A 465 -17.94 22.58 -18.96
CA GLU A 465 -18.35 23.73 -18.14
C GLU A 465 -19.50 23.30 -17.22
N LEU A 466 -19.36 23.59 -15.93
CA LEU A 466 -20.45 23.45 -14.97
C LEU A 466 -21.44 24.59 -15.19
N ARG A 467 -22.73 24.27 -15.23
CA ARG A 467 -23.75 25.27 -15.57
C ARG A 467 -23.85 26.34 -14.47
N PRO A 468 -23.52 27.61 -14.75
CA PRO A 468 -23.64 28.65 -13.75
C PRO A 468 -25.11 28.91 -13.38
N PRO A 469 -25.39 29.35 -12.14
CA PRO A 469 -26.73 29.73 -11.71
C PRO A 469 -27.26 30.95 -12.49
N THR A 470 -26.37 31.84 -12.94
CA THR A 470 -26.71 32.97 -13.80
C THR A 470 -26.77 32.54 -15.28
N ARG A 471 -27.70 33.10 -16.08
CA ARG A 471 -27.81 32.84 -17.54
C ARG A 471 -26.62 33.40 -18.33
N ARG A 472 -25.44 32.79 -18.19
CA ARG A 472 -24.25 33.15 -18.97
C ARG A 472 -24.20 32.34 -20.26
N PRO A 473 -23.69 32.93 -21.36
CA PRO A 473 -23.27 32.15 -22.51
C PRO A 473 -22.24 31.09 -22.08
N SER A 474 -22.31 29.94 -22.74
CA SER A 474 -21.32 28.89 -22.55
C SER A 474 -19.94 29.40 -22.97
N HIS A 475 -18.94 29.04 -22.19
CA HIS A 475 -17.56 29.47 -22.35
C HIS A 475 -16.67 28.23 -22.48
N ARG A 476 -15.80 28.20 -23.51
CA ARG A 476 -14.78 27.16 -23.64
C ARG A 476 -13.62 27.49 -22.72
N CYS A 477 -13.15 26.50 -21.97
CA CYS A 477 -12.06 26.67 -21.02
C CYS A 477 -10.78 27.15 -21.74
N ALA A 478 -10.00 28.04 -21.12
CA ALA A 478 -8.77 28.58 -21.70
C ALA A 478 -7.79 27.49 -22.17
N PRO A 479 -7.58 26.36 -21.44
CA PRO A 479 -6.80 25.23 -21.92
C PRO A 479 -7.33 24.57 -23.19
N GLU A 480 -8.65 24.59 -23.45
CA GLU A 480 -9.26 24.07 -24.69
C GLU A 480 -8.96 24.99 -25.87
N VAL A 481 -9.07 26.30 -25.66
CA VAL A 481 -8.88 27.33 -26.70
C VAL A 481 -7.40 27.50 -27.06
N HIS A 482 -6.52 27.58 -26.06
CA HIS A 482 -5.08 27.81 -26.21
C HIS A 482 -4.29 26.49 -26.13
N SER A 483 -4.58 25.58 -27.06
CA SER A 483 -4.10 24.19 -27.02
C SER A 483 -2.57 24.00 -27.07
N GLN A 484 -1.77 25.00 -27.45
CA GLN A 484 -0.30 24.90 -27.43
C GLN A 484 0.36 25.43 -26.14
N GLU A 485 -0.42 25.96 -25.19
CA GLU A 485 0.09 26.75 -24.04
C GLU A 485 -0.17 26.09 -22.67
N GLY A 486 -0.15 24.75 -22.62
CA GLY A 486 -0.17 24.04 -21.33
C GLY A 486 1.11 24.28 -20.52
N PRO A 487 1.11 23.99 -19.21
CA PRO A 487 2.31 24.11 -18.40
C PRO A 487 3.39 23.14 -18.89
N THR A 488 4.61 23.64 -19.03
CA THR A 488 5.77 22.86 -19.49
C THR A 488 6.83 22.70 -18.39
N SER A 489 6.70 23.45 -17.31
CA SER A 489 7.52 23.32 -16.12
C SER A 489 6.66 23.55 -14.88
N HIS A 490 7.25 23.41 -13.71
CA HIS A 490 6.58 23.60 -12.42
C HIS A 490 7.41 24.48 -11.49
N TYR A 491 6.76 25.05 -10.49
CA TYR A 491 7.40 25.83 -9.43
C TYR A 491 6.70 25.56 -8.10
N PHE A 492 7.49 25.29 -7.06
CA PHE A 492 6.95 25.12 -5.72
C PHE A 492 6.72 26.48 -5.08
N LEU A 493 5.48 26.70 -4.62
CA LEU A 493 5.19 27.84 -3.79
C LEU A 493 5.56 27.48 -2.34
N PRO A 494 6.59 28.12 -1.77
CA PRO A 494 7.00 27.86 -0.39
C PRO A 494 5.86 28.24 0.56
N SER A 495 5.86 27.72 1.79
CA SER A 495 4.89 28.17 2.80
C SER A 495 4.91 29.69 2.95
N ALA A 496 3.75 30.32 3.20
CA ALA A 496 3.67 31.79 3.31
C ALA A 496 4.52 32.38 4.44
N GLU A 497 4.92 31.57 5.42
CA GLU A 497 5.82 31.96 6.51
C GLU A 497 7.28 32.12 6.04
N HIS A 498 7.63 31.55 4.89
CA HIS A 498 8.98 31.56 4.32
C HIS A 498 9.07 32.35 3.01
N ILE A 499 8.12 33.27 2.76
CA ILE A 499 8.17 34.14 1.58
C ILE A 499 9.06 35.35 1.88
N ASP A 500 10.35 35.23 1.55
CA ASP A 500 11.29 36.35 1.68
C ASP A 500 11.25 37.30 0.47
N LYS A 501 10.79 36.80 -0.70
CA LYS A 501 10.78 37.56 -1.96
C LYS A 501 9.60 37.19 -2.85
N LYS A 502 8.91 38.23 -3.36
CA LYS A 502 7.88 38.09 -4.38
C LYS A 502 8.46 37.74 -5.74
N THR A 503 7.75 36.90 -6.49
CA THR A 503 8.14 36.39 -7.81
C THR A 503 7.27 37.03 -8.90
N CYS A 504 7.78 37.14 -10.12
CA CYS A 504 6.96 37.54 -11.27
C CYS A 504 6.04 36.40 -11.71
N ILE A 505 4.88 36.73 -12.26
CA ILE A 505 3.99 35.73 -12.87
C ILE A 505 4.65 35.19 -14.14
N ASN A 506 4.82 33.87 -14.21
CA ASN A 506 5.33 33.18 -15.38
C ASN A 506 4.22 32.36 -16.02
N HIS A 507 4.04 32.56 -17.33
CA HIS A 507 3.14 31.74 -18.13
C HIS A 507 3.73 30.33 -18.32
N ARG A 508 2.86 29.34 -18.51
CA ARG A 508 3.25 27.93 -18.74
C ARG A 508 4.03 27.29 -17.59
N LEU A 509 3.93 27.85 -16.39
CA LEU A 509 4.52 27.32 -15.16
C LEU A 509 3.40 26.83 -14.24
N LEU A 510 3.44 25.54 -13.88
CA LEU A 510 2.53 24.93 -12.92
C LEU A 510 3.00 25.21 -11.50
N TYR A 511 2.28 26.08 -10.80
CA TYR A 511 2.54 26.39 -9.40
C TYR A 511 1.90 25.32 -8.52
N ILE A 512 2.73 24.61 -7.75
CA ILE A 512 2.30 23.56 -6.82
C ILE A 512 2.64 24.04 -5.39
N PRO A 513 1.63 24.25 -4.52
CA PRO A 513 1.88 24.63 -3.14
C PRO A 513 2.51 23.52 -2.31
N GLU A 514 3.60 23.82 -1.62
CA GLU A 514 4.22 22.89 -0.66
C GLU A 514 3.31 22.62 0.54
N ALA A 515 2.56 23.63 0.97
CA ALA A 515 1.64 23.51 2.10
C ALA A 515 0.49 22.54 1.77
N GLU A 516 0.33 21.49 2.58
CA GLU A 516 -0.76 20.50 2.45
C GLU A 516 -2.15 21.16 2.40
N ASN A 517 -2.39 22.15 3.27
CA ASN A 517 -3.68 22.85 3.39
C ASN A 517 -3.74 24.17 2.62
N PHE A 518 -3.12 24.24 1.44
CA PHE A 518 -3.20 25.43 0.62
C PHE A 518 -4.67 25.70 0.20
N PRO A 519 -5.15 26.95 0.30
CA PRO A 519 -6.56 27.24 0.10
C PRO A 519 -6.99 27.10 -1.37
N LEU A 520 -8.25 26.70 -1.54
CA LEU A 520 -9.03 26.67 -2.80
C LEU A 520 -8.61 25.62 -3.85
N VAL A 521 -7.33 25.50 -4.16
CA VAL A 521 -6.80 24.68 -5.27
C VAL A 521 -5.59 23.84 -4.84
N ASP A 522 -5.32 22.75 -5.55
CA ASP A 522 -4.16 21.89 -5.28
C ASP A 522 -2.95 22.24 -6.15
N GLY A 523 -3.18 22.99 -7.24
CA GLY A 523 -2.17 23.60 -8.08
C GLY A 523 -2.82 24.60 -9.03
N PHE A 524 -2.04 25.50 -9.64
CA PHE A 524 -2.57 26.45 -10.63
C PHE A 524 -1.50 26.91 -11.62
N PHE A 525 -1.92 27.46 -12.75
CA PHE A 525 -1.01 28.07 -13.73
C PHE A 525 -1.67 29.26 -14.41
N PHE A 526 -0.84 30.11 -15.04
CA PHE A 526 -1.30 31.27 -15.80
C PHE A 526 -1.17 31.02 -17.29
N MET A 527 -2.22 31.39 -18.03
CA MET A 527 -2.26 31.35 -19.49
C MET A 527 -2.14 32.76 -20.07
N ASP A 528 -1.40 32.88 -21.17
CA ASP A 528 -1.19 34.15 -21.88
C ASP A 528 -2.40 34.45 -22.80
N SER A 529 -3.55 34.65 -22.17
CA SER A 529 -4.82 35.01 -22.83
C SER A 529 -5.10 36.50 -22.69
N LYS A 530 -6.10 37.01 -23.44
CA LYS A 530 -6.58 38.40 -23.33
C LYS A 530 -8.07 38.40 -22.94
N PRO A 531 -8.41 38.70 -21.68
CA PRO A 531 -7.52 38.97 -20.54
C PRO A 531 -6.77 37.72 -20.05
N MET A 532 -5.70 37.90 -19.27
CA MET A 532 -4.91 36.80 -18.69
C MET A 532 -5.80 35.88 -17.84
N THR A 533 -5.55 34.57 -17.88
CA THR A 533 -6.38 33.58 -17.17
C THR A 533 -5.57 32.83 -16.13
N LEU A 534 -6.05 32.85 -14.88
CA LEU A 534 -5.61 31.92 -13.83
C LEU A 534 -6.44 30.64 -13.97
N VAL A 535 -5.77 29.52 -14.19
CA VAL A 535 -6.38 28.18 -14.23
C VAL A 535 -6.00 27.44 -12.95
N GLY A 536 -6.98 27.29 -12.05
CA GLY A 536 -6.86 26.52 -10.82
C GLY A 536 -7.25 25.06 -11.04
N LEU A 537 -6.44 24.15 -10.55
CA LEU A 537 -6.69 22.71 -10.57
C LEU A 537 -7.07 22.24 -9.16
N ARG A 538 -8.24 21.61 -9.04
CA ARG A 538 -8.73 21.06 -7.78
C ARG A 538 -9.09 19.59 -7.96
N MET A 539 -8.34 18.72 -7.31
CA MET A 539 -8.64 17.29 -7.25
C MET A 539 -9.79 17.05 -6.30
N THR A 540 -10.74 16.21 -6.70
CA THR A 540 -11.82 15.81 -5.80
C THR A 540 -12.39 14.44 -6.16
N THR A 541 -12.80 13.70 -5.14
CA THR A 541 -13.59 12.47 -5.27
C THR A 541 -15.07 12.70 -4.97
N ALA A 542 -15.42 13.88 -4.42
CA ALA A 542 -16.78 14.21 -4.03
C ALA A 542 -17.62 14.65 -5.23
N GLY A 543 -18.91 14.34 -5.20
CA GLY A 543 -19.90 14.83 -6.18
C GLY A 543 -20.26 16.32 -6.02
N GLY A 544 -19.76 16.97 -4.96
CA GLY A 544 -19.87 18.40 -4.69
C GLY A 544 -18.75 18.87 -3.76
N HIS A 545 -18.29 20.09 -3.99
CA HIS A 545 -17.18 20.72 -3.27
C HIS A 545 -17.41 22.23 -3.13
N HIS A 546 -18.45 22.61 -2.39
CA HIS A 546 -18.70 24.02 -2.06
C HIS A 546 -17.51 24.61 -1.31
N THR A 547 -17.23 25.89 -1.57
CA THR A 547 -16.13 26.62 -0.92
C THR A 547 -16.71 27.70 -0.02
N THR A 548 -15.87 28.34 0.80
CA THR A 548 -16.29 29.48 1.63
C THR A 548 -15.64 30.77 1.12
N ALA A 549 -16.30 31.90 1.35
CA ALA A 549 -15.73 33.21 1.03
C ALA A 549 -14.38 33.45 1.74
N SER A 550 -14.21 32.92 2.95
CA SER A 550 -12.93 32.96 3.68
C SER A 550 -11.82 32.18 2.97
N THR A 551 -12.11 31.00 2.42
CA THR A 551 -11.12 30.19 1.68
C THR A 551 -10.68 30.90 0.39
N VAL A 552 -11.63 31.47 -0.35
CA VAL A 552 -11.31 32.24 -1.57
C VAL A 552 -10.48 33.47 -1.22
N ARG A 553 -10.83 34.19 -0.13
CA ARG A 553 -10.04 35.34 0.35
C ARG A 553 -8.62 34.93 0.70
N GLN A 554 -8.46 33.90 1.53
CA GLN A 554 -7.14 33.39 1.90
C GLN A 554 -6.32 33.10 0.64
N PHE A 555 -6.88 32.39 -0.33
CA PHE A 555 -6.19 32.14 -1.60
C PHE A 555 -5.73 33.43 -2.29
N THR A 556 -6.58 34.44 -2.41
CA THR A 556 -6.19 35.74 -2.99
C THR A 556 -5.09 36.46 -2.18
N GLU A 557 -5.12 36.38 -0.85
CA GLU A 557 -4.09 36.94 0.03
C GLU A 557 -2.74 36.21 -0.16
N TYR A 558 -2.76 34.89 -0.31
CA TYR A 558 -1.58 34.09 -0.64
C TYR A 558 -1.00 34.53 -1.99
N LEU A 559 -1.81 34.64 -3.04
CA LEU A 559 -1.34 35.08 -4.36
C LEU A 559 -0.72 36.49 -4.30
N ALA A 560 -1.32 37.40 -3.54
CA ALA A 560 -0.77 38.75 -3.32
C ALA A 560 0.59 38.74 -2.60
N LYS A 561 0.81 37.77 -1.71
CA LYS A 561 2.10 37.55 -1.05
C LYS A 561 3.14 36.94 -1.99
N TYR A 562 2.76 36.05 -2.90
CA TYR A 562 3.70 35.41 -3.82
C TYR A 562 4.10 36.27 -5.01
N PHE A 563 3.16 37.05 -5.57
CA PHE A 563 3.36 37.66 -6.87
C PHE A 563 3.49 39.19 -6.84
N ASN A 564 4.43 39.71 -7.62
CA ASN A 564 4.57 41.14 -7.87
C ASN A 564 3.40 41.67 -8.72
N GLY A 565 2.89 42.86 -8.39
CA GLY A 565 1.83 43.52 -9.18
C GLY A 565 0.46 42.85 -9.12
N TRP A 566 0.25 41.90 -8.19
CA TRP A 566 -0.99 41.11 -8.11
C TRP A 566 -2.26 41.95 -8.00
N GLU A 567 -2.25 43.04 -7.23
CA GLU A 567 -3.43 43.89 -7.02
C GLU A 567 -3.92 44.59 -8.29
N GLU A 568 -3.01 44.88 -9.23
CA GLU A 568 -3.35 45.49 -10.51
C GLU A 568 -3.77 44.40 -11.50
N LEU A 569 -2.97 43.33 -11.62
CA LEU A 569 -3.21 42.24 -12.57
C LEU A 569 -4.52 41.49 -12.30
N SER A 570 -4.87 41.28 -11.02
CA SER A 570 -6.07 40.52 -10.64
C SER A 570 -7.40 41.21 -10.98
N ARG A 571 -7.41 42.53 -11.26
CA ARG A 571 -8.64 43.28 -11.56
C ARG A 571 -9.28 42.88 -12.89
N ASP A 572 -8.43 42.64 -13.88
CA ASP A 572 -8.87 42.33 -15.25
C ASP A 572 -8.70 40.84 -15.60
N MET A 573 -8.10 40.05 -14.70
CA MET A 573 -7.82 38.63 -14.89
C MET A 573 -9.10 37.77 -14.88
N SER A 574 -9.16 36.79 -15.78
CA SER A 574 -10.19 35.74 -15.76
C SER A 574 -9.76 34.58 -14.88
N TRP A 575 -10.74 33.96 -14.20
CA TRP A 575 -10.50 32.87 -13.27
C TRP A 575 -11.26 31.63 -13.73
N GLU A 576 -10.55 30.53 -13.88
CA GLU A 576 -11.11 29.24 -14.24
C GLU A 576 -10.69 28.19 -13.22
N ILE A 577 -11.66 27.45 -12.66
CA ILE A 577 -11.40 26.35 -11.73
C ILE A 577 -11.81 25.04 -12.41
N ILE A 578 -10.86 24.11 -12.51
CA ILE A 578 -11.08 22.78 -13.08
C ILE A 578 -11.10 21.77 -11.93
N TYR A 579 -12.26 21.17 -11.73
CA TYR A 579 -12.44 20.03 -10.84
C TYR A 579 -12.03 18.75 -11.56
N VAL A 580 -10.92 18.18 -11.14
CA VAL A 580 -10.33 16.98 -11.72
C VAL A 580 -10.76 15.78 -10.87
N GLN A 581 -11.52 14.87 -11.47
CA GLN A 581 -12.05 13.69 -10.80
C GLN A 581 -11.51 12.42 -11.46
N HIS A 582 -11.27 11.38 -10.66
CA HIS A 582 -11.04 10.05 -11.22
C HIS A 582 -12.29 9.59 -12.00
N ALA A 583 -12.09 8.84 -13.08
CA ALA A 583 -13.19 8.37 -13.93
C ALA A 583 -14.23 7.52 -13.18
N ASP A 584 -13.82 6.85 -12.11
CA ASP A 584 -14.70 6.03 -11.27
C ASP A 584 -15.43 6.85 -10.17
N SER A 585 -15.06 8.11 -9.97
CA SER A 585 -15.73 8.98 -9.00
C SER A 585 -17.11 9.41 -9.50
N THR A 586 -18.01 9.73 -8.57
CA THR A 586 -19.30 10.33 -8.93
C THR A 586 -19.06 11.69 -9.62
N PRO A 587 -19.51 11.87 -10.87
CA PRO A 587 -19.26 13.11 -11.61
C PRO A 587 -19.88 14.31 -10.91
N LEU A 588 -19.09 15.37 -10.78
CA LEU A 588 -19.53 16.67 -10.29
C LEU A 588 -20.23 17.39 -11.44
N ASN A 589 -21.55 17.49 -11.35
CA ASN A 589 -22.39 18.05 -12.42
C ASN A 589 -22.89 19.47 -12.09
N ASP A 590 -22.95 19.80 -10.79
CA ASP A 590 -23.53 21.05 -10.31
C ASP A 590 -22.47 22.13 -10.10
N TRP A 591 -22.91 23.38 -10.21
CA TRP A 591 -22.08 24.53 -9.88
C TRP A 591 -21.68 24.54 -8.40
N GLN A 592 -20.41 24.80 -8.11
CA GLN A 592 -19.91 24.86 -6.75
C GLN A 592 -20.12 26.25 -6.16
N ARG A 593 -20.87 26.32 -5.06
CA ARG A 593 -21.23 27.57 -4.38
C ARG A 593 -20.07 28.09 -3.53
N CYS A 594 -20.09 29.39 -3.25
CA CYS A 594 -19.21 30.06 -2.31
C CYS A 594 -20.05 30.60 -1.14
N ASP A 595 -19.97 29.93 0.01
CA ASP A 595 -20.80 30.22 1.15
C ASP A 595 -20.21 31.35 2.02
N VAL A 596 -21.08 32.25 2.48
CA VAL A 596 -20.73 33.34 3.38
C VAL A 596 -20.94 32.88 4.83
N VAL A 597 -19.88 32.37 5.45
CA VAL A 597 -19.90 31.92 6.85
C VAL A 597 -19.43 33.03 7.78
N ASN A 598 -20.19 33.30 8.86
CA ASN A 598 -19.87 34.30 9.88
C ASN A 598 -18.88 33.73 10.91
N ALA A 599 -17.61 33.59 10.56
CA ALA A 599 -16.61 33.01 11.48
C ALA A 599 -15.37 33.89 11.78
N ASP A 600 -15.25 35.13 11.28
CA ASP A 600 -14.06 35.97 11.51
C ASP A 600 -14.41 37.47 11.64
N ASN A 601 -13.48 38.25 12.23
CA ASN A 601 -13.47 39.72 12.45
C ASN A 601 -13.62 40.62 11.19
N VAL A 602 -14.15 40.09 10.09
CA VAL A 602 -14.27 40.77 8.79
C VAL A 602 -15.72 41.10 8.49
N SER A 603 -15.96 42.26 7.86
CA SER A 603 -17.31 42.74 7.55
C SER A 603 -18.07 41.77 6.64
N LYS A 604 -19.34 41.50 6.96
CA LYS A 604 -20.26 40.69 6.14
C LYS A 604 -20.30 41.15 4.67
N LYS A 605 -20.12 42.46 4.44
CA LYS A 605 -20.10 43.10 3.12
C LYS A 605 -18.92 42.63 2.25
N GLU A 606 -17.75 42.42 2.84
CA GLU A 606 -16.57 41.95 2.11
C GLU A 606 -16.72 40.49 1.68
N LYS A 607 -17.24 39.63 2.57
CA LYS A 607 -17.55 38.23 2.24
C LYS A 607 -18.61 38.11 1.14
N GLN A 608 -19.61 38.99 1.14
CA GLN A 608 -20.60 39.08 0.06
C GLN A 608 -19.98 39.48 -1.28
N LYS A 609 -19.00 40.40 -1.30
CA LYS A 609 -18.28 40.74 -2.53
C LYS A 609 -17.49 39.56 -3.08
N ILE A 610 -16.86 38.77 -2.21
CA ILE A 610 -16.11 37.57 -2.63
C ILE A 610 -17.05 36.49 -3.19
N ALA A 611 -18.20 36.27 -2.55
CA ALA A 611 -19.21 35.35 -3.06
C ALA A 611 -19.77 35.82 -4.41
N ALA A 612 -20.02 37.12 -4.59
CA ALA A 612 -20.43 37.70 -5.86
C ALA A 612 -19.33 37.56 -6.92
N PHE A 613 -18.06 37.80 -6.58
CA PHE A 613 -16.93 37.54 -7.48
C PHE A 613 -16.87 36.08 -7.93
N TRP A 614 -17.01 35.14 -6.98
CA TRP A 614 -17.04 33.72 -7.27
C TRP A 614 -18.19 33.33 -8.21
N GLU A 615 -19.37 33.90 -7.96
CA GLU A 615 -20.50 33.67 -8.84
C GLU A 615 -20.26 34.28 -10.21
N GLU A 616 -19.93 35.58 -10.30
CA GLU A 616 -19.91 36.42 -11.50
C GLU A 616 -18.68 36.30 -12.41
N LYS A 617 -17.50 36.03 -11.83
CA LYS A 617 -16.21 36.15 -12.52
C LYS A 617 -15.46 34.83 -12.63
N VAL A 618 -15.70 33.87 -11.75
CA VAL A 618 -15.08 32.55 -11.81
C VAL A 618 -15.89 31.63 -12.72
N ARG A 619 -15.23 31.00 -13.71
CA ARG A 619 -15.79 29.91 -14.50
C ARG A 619 -15.35 28.58 -13.89
N GLN A 620 -16.23 27.59 -13.92
CA GLN A 620 -15.96 26.29 -13.31
C GLN A 620 -16.15 25.18 -14.34
N TYR A 621 -15.23 24.23 -14.33
CA TYR A 621 -15.22 23.10 -15.24
C TYR A 621 -14.98 21.82 -14.48
N GLN A 622 -15.43 20.71 -15.06
CA GLN A 622 -15.16 19.38 -14.57
C GLN A 622 -14.47 18.56 -15.67
N VAL A 623 -13.57 17.68 -15.23
CA VAL A 623 -12.97 16.67 -16.09
C VAL A 623 -12.80 15.35 -15.36
N SER A 624 -13.21 14.27 -16.02
CA SER A 624 -12.96 12.90 -15.56
C SER A 624 -11.71 12.36 -16.24
N VAL A 625 -10.70 12.03 -15.45
CA VAL A 625 -9.39 11.56 -15.90
C VAL A 625 -9.17 10.11 -15.49
N SER A 626 -8.47 9.35 -16.33
CA SER A 626 -8.15 7.93 -16.14
C SER A 626 -6.72 7.64 -16.55
N SER A 627 -6.17 6.48 -16.18
CA SER A 627 -4.85 6.09 -16.65
C SER A 627 -4.74 5.93 -18.17
N ARG A 628 -5.86 5.77 -18.89
CA ARG A 628 -5.89 5.74 -20.36
C ARG A 628 -5.58 7.08 -21.03
N ASP A 629 -5.54 8.16 -20.25
CA ASP A 629 -5.28 9.52 -20.75
C ASP A 629 -3.78 9.87 -20.83
N PHE A 630 -2.88 8.98 -20.39
CA PHE A 630 -1.42 9.20 -20.28
C PHE A 630 -0.61 8.73 -21.48
#